data_AF-A0ABD0JL42-F1
#
_entry.id   AF-A0ABD0JL42-F1
#
_cell.length_a   1.000
_cell.length_b   1.000
_cell.length_c   1.000
_cell.angle_alpha   90.00
_cell.angle_beta   90.00
_cell.angle_gamma   90.00
#
_symmetry.space_group_name_H-M   'P 1'
#
loop_
_entity.id
_entity.type
_entity.pdbx_description
1 polymer ?
#
loop_
_entity_poly.entity_id
_entity_poly.type
_entity_poly.pdbx_seq_one_letter_code
_entity_poly.pdbx_strand_id
1 'polypeptide(L)'
;MHVVDDTVGGWMHVVDDTVGGWMHVVDDTVGGWMHVVDDTVGGWMHVVDDTVGRWIHVVDDTVGGWMHVVDDTVGGWMHVVDDTVGRWMHVVDDTVGGWMHVVDDTVGGWMHVVDDTVEGWMHVVDDTVGRWMHVVDDTVGRWMHVVDDTVGGWMHVVDDTVGGWMHVVDDTVGGPGVKFTGC
;
A
#
# COMPACT_ATOMS: atom_id res chain seq x y z
N MET A 1 -20.33 5.38 3.81
CA MET A 1 -20.61 5.24 2.38
C MET A 1 -20.32 3.81 1.96
N HIS A 2 -20.98 3.32 0.93
CA HIS A 2 -20.65 2.04 0.31
C HIS A 2 -20.73 2.22 -1.21
N VAL A 3 -19.63 2.04 -1.92
CA VAL A 3 -19.51 2.20 -3.38
C VAL A 3 -18.96 0.90 -3.96
N VAL A 4 -19.37 0.60 -5.19
CA VAL A 4 -18.88 -0.52 -5.98
C VAL A 4 -18.90 -0.09 -7.44
N ASP A 5 -17.75 -0.04 -8.10
CA ASP A 5 -17.64 0.30 -9.53
C ASP A 5 -16.92 -0.80 -10.33
N ASP A 6 -17.52 -1.22 -11.46
CA ASP A 6 -16.96 -2.24 -12.34
C ASP A 6 -16.71 -1.66 -13.75
N THR A 7 -15.52 -1.84 -14.32
CA THR A 7 -15.20 -1.45 -15.71
C THR A 7 -14.57 -2.58 -16.52
N VAL A 8 -15.03 -2.75 -17.76
CA VAL A 8 -14.41 -3.66 -18.75
C VAL A 8 -13.98 -2.88 -19.98
N GLY A 9 -12.66 -2.75 -20.16
CA GLY A 9 -12.05 -2.02 -21.27
C GLY A 9 -12.12 -0.50 -21.09
N GLY A 10 -10.99 0.18 -21.30
CA GLY A 10 -10.96 1.64 -21.38
C GLY A 10 -10.26 2.30 -20.20
N TRP A 11 -10.87 3.34 -19.64
CA TRP A 11 -10.38 4.11 -18.50
C TRP A 11 -11.47 4.16 -17.43
N MET A 12 -11.15 3.75 -16.22
CA MET A 12 -11.93 3.98 -15.01
C MET A 12 -11.32 5.16 -14.24
N HIS A 13 -12.17 6.00 -13.64
CA HIS A 13 -11.74 7.12 -12.80
C HIS A 13 -12.77 7.36 -11.70
N VAL A 14 -12.45 6.99 -10.47
CA VAL A 14 -13.30 7.09 -9.28
C VAL A 14 -12.70 8.11 -8.32
N VAL A 15 -13.57 8.85 -7.63
CA VAL A 15 -13.18 9.77 -6.55
C VAL A 15 -14.30 9.75 -5.51
N ASP A 16 -13.99 9.34 -4.30
CA ASP A 16 -14.95 9.19 -3.21
C ASP A 16 -14.52 9.93 -1.94
N ASP A 17 -15.44 10.70 -1.37
CA ASP A 17 -15.20 11.54 -0.19
C ASP A 17 -16.17 11.18 0.94
N THR A 18 -15.69 10.97 2.17
CA THR A 18 -16.53 10.79 3.36
C THR A 18 -16.05 11.61 4.56
N VAL A 19 -17.00 12.23 5.28
CA VAL A 19 -16.75 12.89 6.56
C VAL A 19 -17.55 12.22 7.66
N GLY A 20 -16.87 11.58 8.60
CA GLY A 20 -17.48 10.84 9.71
C GLY A 20 -18.05 9.49 9.30
N GLY A 21 -17.89 8.49 10.15
CA GLY A 21 -18.57 7.19 10.01
C GLY A 21 -17.68 6.12 9.38
N TRP A 22 -18.23 5.35 8.45
CA TRP A 22 -17.56 4.24 7.77
C TRP A 22 -17.68 4.47 6.25
N MET A 23 -16.56 4.40 5.52
CA MET A 23 -16.47 4.32 4.06
C MET A 23 -16.05 2.90 3.67
N HIS A 24 -16.63 2.38 2.59
CA HIS A 24 -16.30 1.07 2.03
C HIS A 24 -16.41 1.16 0.50
N VAL A 25 -15.30 1.03 -0.22
CA VAL A 25 -15.22 1.13 -1.68
C VAL A 25 -14.68 -0.19 -2.23
N VAL A 26 -15.14 -0.56 -3.43
CA VAL A 26 -14.70 -1.76 -4.13
C VAL A 26 -14.70 -1.45 -5.62
N ASP A 27 -13.53 -1.40 -6.25
CA ASP A 27 -13.41 -1.05 -7.67
C ASP A 27 -12.74 -2.18 -8.48
N ASP A 28 -13.46 -2.70 -9.48
CA ASP A 28 -13.01 -3.80 -10.34
C ASP A 28 -12.74 -3.32 -11.77
N THR A 29 -11.49 -3.42 -12.26
CA THR A 29 -11.16 -3.10 -13.67
C THR A 29 -10.58 -4.28 -14.44
N VAL A 30 -11.21 -4.63 -15.57
CA VAL A 30 -10.66 -5.58 -16.55
C VAL A 30 -10.29 -4.88 -17.85
N GLY A 31 -8.98 -4.72 -18.04
CA GLY A 31 -8.35 -4.22 -19.26
C GLY A 31 -8.41 -2.70 -19.36
N GLY A 32 -7.26 -2.04 -19.34
CA GLY A 32 -7.19 -0.58 -19.49
C GLY A 32 -6.39 0.09 -18.41
N TRP A 33 -6.90 1.24 -17.97
CA TRP A 33 -6.31 2.12 -16.96
C TRP A 33 -7.32 2.34 -15.84
N MET A 34 -6.86 2.30 -14.60
CA MET A 34 -7.64 2.61 -13.40
C MET A 34 -6.98 3.77 -12.65
N HIS A 35 -7.82 4.66 -12.11
CA HIS A 35 -7.41 5.77 -11.26
C HIS A 35 -8.47 5.97 -10.17
N VAL A 36 -8.11 5.67 -8.93
CA VAL A 36 -8.99 5.78 -7.75
C VAL A 36 -8.38 6.78 -6.78
N VAL A 37 -9.26 7.54 -6.11
CA VAL A 37 -8.88 8.48 -5.07
C VAL A 37 -9.96 8.46 -3.98
N ASP A 38 -9.63 7.93 -2.81
CA ASP A 38 -10.57 7.87 -1.69
C ASP A 38 -10.10 8.71 -0.50
N ASP A 39 -11.00 9.54 0.01
CA ASP A 39 -10.72 10.52 1.06
C ASP A 39 -11.67 10.33 2.25
N THR A 40 -11.15 10.04 3.45
CA THR A 40 -11.96 9.94 4.68
C THR A 40 -11.47 10.87 5.80
N VAL A 41 -12.34 11.78 6.23
CA VAL A 41 -12.14 12.60 7.43
C VAL A 41 -12.96 12.06 8.60
N GLY A 42 -12.29 11.35 9.49
CA GLY A 42 -12.78 10.81 10.74
C GLY A 42 -13.64 9.58 10.53
N GLY A 43 -13.25 8.45 11.14
CA GLY A 43 -13.99 7.22 10.99
C GLY A 43 -13.11 6.05 10.58
N TRP A 44 -13.67 5.18 9.75
CA TRP A 44 -13.01 4.01 9.18
C TRP A 44 -13.17 4.04 7.67
N MET A 45 -12.08 3.82 6.96
CA MET A 45 -12.01 3.61 5.51
C MET A 45 -11.65 2.15 5.24
N HIS A 46 -12.24 1.58 4.21
CA HIS A 46 -11.93 0.24 3.71
C HIS A 46 -12.06 0.25 2.18
N VAL A 47 -10.95 0.11 1.48
CA VAL A 47 -10.87 0.13 0.01
C VAL A 47 -10.39 -1.23 -0.47
N VAL A 48 -10.88 -1.66 -1.63
CA VAL A 48 -10.48 -2.90 -2.29
C VAL A 48 -10.47 -2.66 -3.79
N ASP A 49 -9.31 -2.70 -4.41
CA ASP A 49 -9.14 -2.41 -5.83
C ASP A 49 -8.55 -3.61 -6.59
N ASP A 50 -9.37 -4.26 -7.43
CA ASP A 50 -8.97 -5.42 -8.22
C ASP A 50 -8.78 -5.05 -9.70
N THR A 51 -7.58 -5.22 -10.24
CA THR A 51 -7.30 -4.92 -11.65
C THR A 51 -6.59 -6.02 -12.42
N VAL A 52 -7.13 -6.35 -13.59
CA VAL A 52 -6.40 -7.06 -14.65
C VAL A 52 -6.10 -6.09 -15.78
N GLY A 53 -4.93 -5.47 -15.77
CA GLY A 53 -4.77 -4.18 -16.44
C GLY A 53 -3.43 -3.92 -17.09
N ARG A 54 -3.22 -2.64 -17.39
CA ARG A 54 -1.96 -2.14 -17.93
C ARG A 54 -1.32 -1.12 -16.99
N TRP A 55 -2.15 -0.32 -16.33
CA TRP A 55 -1.76 0.76 -15.44
C TRP A 55 -2.85 1.00 -14.40
N ILE A 56 -2.46 1.06 -13.15
CA ILE A 56 -3.30 1.31 -11.98
C ILE A 56 -2.63 2.44 -11.18
N HIS A 57 -3.46 3.30 -10.61
CA HIS A 57 -3.02 4.32 -9.69
C HIS A 57 -4.12 4.54 -8.63
N VAL A 58 -3.83 4.16 -7.40
CA VAL A 58 -4.72 4.28 -6.23
C VAL A 58 -4.12 5.29 -5.27
N VAL A 59 -4.97 6.09 -4.64
CA VAL A 59 -4.56 7.07 -3.64
C VAL A 59 -5.62 7.12 -2.55
N ASP A 60 -5.25 6.69 -1.34
CA ASP A 60 -6.19 6.67 -0.22
C ASP A 60 -5.68 7.55 0.94
N ASP A 61 -6.52 8.48 1.39
CA ASP A 61 -6.18 9.42 2.46
C ASP A 61 -7.16 9.29 3.63
N THR A 62 -6.65 9.05 4.85
CA THR A 62 -7.47 9.04 6.07
C THR A 62 -6.95 9.97 7.17
N VAL A 63 -7.83 10.87 7.64
CA VAL A 63 -7.56 11.76 8.77
C VAL A 63 -8.42 11.40 9.99
N GLY A 64 -7.79 11.13 11.14
CA GLY A 64 -8.46 10.96 12.44
C GLY A 64 -9.11 9.58 12.65
N GLY A 65 -8.73 8.58 11.85
CA GLY A 65 -9.43 7.32 11.72
C GLY A 65 -8.53 6.08 11.66
N TRP A 66 -9.08 5.07 11.01
CA TRP A 66 -8.46 3.81 10.65
C TRP A 66 -8.61 3.63 9.14
N MET A 67 -7.55 3.18 8.49
CA MET A 67 -7.51 2.87 7.07
C MET A 67 -7.20 1.38 6.89
N HIS A 68 -7.81 0.78 5.88
CA HIS A 68 -7.53 -0.58 5.42
C HIS A 68 -7.67 -0.62 3.90
N VAL A 69 -6.57 -0.82 3.20
CA VAL A 69 -6.50 -0.85 1.73
C VAL A 69 -6.02 -2.22 1.30
N VAL A 70 -6.55 -2.70 0.17
CA VAL A 70 -6.16 -3.96 -0.46
C VAL A 70 -6.21 -3.76 -1.95
N ASP A 71 -5.05 -3.79 -2.59
CA ASP A 71 -4.96 -3.60 -4.03
C ASP A 71 -4.34 -4.84 -4.69
N ASP A 72 -5.06 -5.43 -5.65
CA ASP A 72 -4.64 -6.61 -6.39
C ASP A 72 -4.47 -6.29 -7.88
N THR A 73 -3.27 -6.46 -8.42
CA THR A 73 -2.98 -6.24 -9.85
C THR A 73 -2.45 -7.48 -10.55
N VAL A 74 -3.06 -7.82 -11.68
CA VAL A 74 -2.51 -8.78 -12.66
C VAL A 74 -2.12 -8.06 -13.95
N GLY A 75 -0.82 -7.97 -14.19
CA GLY A 75 -0.25 -7.37 -15.38
C GLY A 75 -0.10 -5.85 -15.29
N GLY A 76 1.05 -5.34 -15.76
CA GLY A 76 1.23 -3.91 -16.01
C GLY A 76 2.02 -3.19 -14.93
N TRP A 77 1.55 -2.00 -14.58
CA TRP A 77 2.16 -1.11 -13.59
C TRP A 77 1.12 -0.76 -12.54
N MET A 78 1.48 -0.93 -11.28
CA MET A 78 0.71 -0.58 -10.10
C MET A 78 1.43 0.53 -9.35
N HIS A 79 0.68 1.53 -8.90
CA HIS A 79 1.17 2.63 -8.11
C HIS A 79 0.16 2.96 -7.03
N VAL A 80 0.50 2.69 -5.78
CA VAL A 80 -0.37 2.91 -4.61
C VAL A 80 0.27 3.97 -3.74
N VAL A 81 -0.57 4.82 -3.15
CA VAL A 81 -0.15 5.85 -2.21
C VAL A 81 -1.19 5.93 -1.10
N ASP A 82 -0.80 5.55 0.11
CA ASP A 82 -1.69 5.56 1.26
C ASP A 82 -1.18 6.51 2.34
N ASP A 83 -1.98 7.51 2.70
CA ASP A 83 -1.64 8.49 3.74
C ASP A 83 -2.62 8.40 4.93
N THR A 84 -2.11 8.10 6.13
CA THR A 84 -2.92 8.10 7.35
C THR A 84 -2.37 9.06 8.41
N VAL A 85 -3.15 10.10 8.72
CA VAL A 85 -2.99 10.89 9.96
C VAL A 85 -3.96 10.37 11.00
N GLY A 86 -3.59 9.28 11.67
CA GLY A 86 -4.60 8.50 12.37
C GLY A 86 -4.08 7.55 13.42
N ARG A 87 -4.94 6.57 13.71
CA ARG A 87 -4.67 5.58 14.76
C ARG A 87 -4.01 4.35 14.18
N TRP A 88 -4.41 3.93 12.99
CA TRP A 88 -3.98 2.70 12.35
C TRP A 88 -4.12 2.80 10.85
N MET A 89 -3.12 2.29 10.16
CA MET A 89 -3.08 2.00 8.72
C MET A 89 -2.79 0.50 8.56
N HIS A 90 -3.41 -0.10 7.56
CA HIS A 90 -3.14 -1.47 7.14
C HIS A 90 -3.27 -1.56 5.62
N VAL A 91 -2.18 -1.84 4.94
CA VAL A 91 -2.09 -1.89 3.47
C VAL A 91 -1.66 -3.29 3.06
N VAL A 92 -2.21 -3.77 1.95
CA VAL A 92 -1.84 -5.04 1.33
C VAL A 92 -1.87 -4.86 -0.18
N ASP A 93 -0.70 -4.94 -0.80
CA ASP A 93 -0.58 -4.77 -2.25
C ASP A 93 0.01 -6.02 -2.90
N ASP A 94 -0.70 -6.59 -3.87
CA ASP A 94 -0.27 -7.77 -4.61
C ASP A 94 -0.13 -7.44 -6.11
N THR A 95 1.03 -7.75 -6.70
CA THR A 95 1.25 -7.66 -8.16
C THR A 95 1.73 -8.98 -8.76
N VAL A 96 0.98 -9.48 -9.74
CA VAL A 96 1.41 -10.58 -10.62
C VAL A 96 1.82 -10.04 -11.99
N GLY A 97 3.14 -10.05 -12.24
CA GLY A 97 3.74 -9.76 -13.52
C GLY A 97 3.69 -8.27 -13.87
N GLY A 98 4.73 -7.53 -13.50
CA GLY A 98 4.72 -6.09 -13.72
C GLY A 98 5.74 -5.33 -12.90
N TRP A 99 5.38 -4.09 -12.61
CA TRP A 99 6.08 -3.20 -11.70
C TRP A 99 5.09 -2.73 -10.65
N MET A 100 5.48 -2.88 -9.38
CA MET A 100 4.78 -2.37 -8.23
C MET A 100 5.59 -1.20 -7.65
N HIS A 101 4.89 -0.14 -7.26
CA HIS A 101 5.45 1.00 -6.55
C HIS A 101 4.47 1.44 -5.47
N VAL A 102 4.85 1.25 -4.21
CA VAL A 102 4.02 1.54 -3.02
C VAL A 102 4.68 2.64 -2.22
N VAL A 103 3.87 3.54 -1.67
CA VAL A 103 4.30 4.60 -0.77
C VAL A 103 3.27 4.75 0.33
N ASP A 104 3.67 4.43 1.56
CA ASP A 104 2.77 4.46 2.69
C ASP A 104 3.29 5.38 3.81
N ASP A 105 2.51 6.42 4.13
CA ASP A 105 2.86 7.39 5.17
C ASP A 105 1.87 7.34 6.34
N THR A 106 2.36 7.01 7.53
CA THR A 106 1.57 7.09 8.77
C THR A 106 2.11 8.12 9.75
N VAL A 107 1.28 9.12 10.07
CA VAL A 107 1.47 10.02 11.22
C VAL A 107 0.51 9.63 12.32
N GLY A 108 1.01 8.92 13.34
CA GLY A 108 0.23 8.56 14.51
C GLY A 108 0.47 7.16 15.03
N GLY A 109 -0.55 6.33 15.11
CA GLY A 109 -0.50 5.09 15.89
C GLY A 109 0.39 3.99 15.31
N TRP A 110 -0.19 3.11 14.51
CA TRP A 110 0.42 1.87 14.01
C TRP A 110 0.29 1.79 12.50
N MET A 111 1.35 1.33 11.84
CA MET A 111 1.39 1.02 10.42
C MET A 111 1.69 -0.47 10.24
N HIS A 112 1.02 -1.10 9.28
CA HIS A 112 1.24 -2.49 8.89
C HIS A 112 1.08 -2.62 7.38
N VAL A 113 2.16 -2.96 6.70
CA VAL A 113 2.23 -3.06 5.23
C VAL A 113 2.65 -4.47 4.86
N VAL A 114 2.08 -4.98 3.77
CA VAL A 114 2.43 -6.26 3.17
C VAL A 114 2.40 -6.11 1.65
N ASP A 115 3.57 -6.22 1.03
CA ASP A 115 3.71 -6.07 -0.42
C ASP A 115 4.26 -7.34 -1.04
N ASP A 116 3.53 -7.93 -1.99
CA ASP A 116 3.94 -9.14 -2.70
C ASP A 116 4.04 -8.91 -4.22
N THR A 117 5.21 -9.20 -4.81
CA THR A 117 5.40 -9.16 -6.26
C THR A 117 5.89 -10.49 -6.84
N VAL A 118 5.16 -11.00 -7.84
CA VAL A 118 5.54 -12.19 -8.60
C VAL A 118 5.92 -11.82 -10.04
N GLU A 119 7.04 -12.35 -10.52
CA GLU A 119 7.61 -12.15 -11.87
C GLU A 119 7.89 -10.68 -12.24
N GLY A 120 8.07 -9.80 -11.24
CA GLY A 120 8.10 -8.35 -11.43
C GLY A 120 9.29 -7.62 -10.80
N TRP A 121 9.10 -6.31 -10.67
CA TRP A 121 9.94 -5.37 -9.93
C TRP A 121 9.09 -4.74 -8.85
N MET A 122 9.64 -4.60 -7.65
CA MET A 122 8.99 -3.99 -6.50
C MET A 122 9.81 -2.80 -6.02
N HIS A 123 9.14 -1.72 -5.66
CA HIS A 123 9.73 -0.55 -5.00
C HIS A 123 8.77 -0.04 -3.93
N VAL A 124 9.18 -0.17 -2.66
CA VAL A 124 8.37 0.18 -1.48
C VAL A 124 9.05 1.32 -0.73
N VAL A 125 8.25 2.23 -0.20
CA VAL A 125 8.71 3.32 0.67
C VAL A 125 7.69 3.49 1.79
N ASP A 126 8.12 3.21 3.01
CA ASP A 126 7.27 3.23 4.19
C ASP A 126 7.79 4.23 5.22
N ASP A 127 6.99 5.25 5.57
CA ASP A 127 7.35 6.23 6.59
C ASP A 127 6.35 6.24 7.75
N THR A 128 6.84 6.06 8.98
CA THR A 128 6.01 6.17 10.19
C THR A 128 6.57 7.18 11.18
N VAL A 129 5.80 8.24 11.45
CA VAL A 129 5.95 9.06 12.66
C VAL A 129 4.96 8.58 13.70
N GLY A 130 5.36 7.62 14.52
CA GLY A 130 4.37 6.91 15.32
C GLY A 130 4.90 5.96 16.37
N ARG A 131 4.04 5.02 16.78
CA ARG A 131 4.38 4.06 17.83
C ARG A 131 5.00 2.78 17.26
N TRP A 132 4.54 2.35 16.09
CA TRP A 132 4.91 1.06 15.53
C TRP A 132 4.76 1.04 14.03
N MET A 133 5.74 0.45 13.36
CA MET A 133 5.75 0.11 11.94
C MET A 133 6.08 -1.38 11.81
N HIS A 134 5.37 -2.06 10.93
CA HIS A 134 5.63 -3.45 10.56
C HIS A 134 5.43 -3.66 9.06
N VAL A 135 6.49 -4.06 8.39
CA VAL A 135 6.56 -4.20 6.94
C VAL A 135 6.94 -5.63 6.59
N VAL A 136 6.33 -6.16 5.53
CA VAL A 136 6.63 -7.48 4.98
C VAL A 136 6.61 -7.38 3.47
N ASP A 137 7.77 -7.53 2.85
CA ASP A 137 7.93 -7.39 1.41
C ASP A 137 8.46 -8.70 0.81
N ASP A 138 7.69 -9.35 -0.07
CA ASP A 138 8.12 -10.56 -0.75
C ASP A 138 8.17 -10.37 -2.27
N THR A 139 9.34 -10.60 -2.89
CA THR A 139 9.49 -10.56 -4.35
C THR A 139 10.01 -11.88 -4.91
N VAL A 140 9.18 -12.58 -5.69
CA VAL A 140 9.62 -13.67 -6.57
C VAL A 140 9.83 -13.09 -7.96
N GLY A 141 10.93 -12.37 -8.17
CA GLY A 141 11.04 -11.49 -9.32
C GLY A 141 12.47 -11.14 -9.70
N ARG A 142 12.61 -10.01 -10.38
CA ARG A 142 13.92 -9.53 -10.85
C ARG A 142 14.60 -8.63 -9.84
N TRP A 143 13.82 -7.83 -9.13
CA TRP A 143 14.36 -6.79 -8.26
C TRP A 143 13.35 -6.33 -7.22
N MET A 144 13.86 -6.06 -6.03
CA MET A 144 13.16 -5.46 -4.91
C MET A 144 14.00 -4.29 -4.37
N HIS A 145 13.32 -3.20 -4.02
CA HIS A 145 13.92 -2.09 -3.30
C HIS A 145 12.97 -1.53 -2.27
N VAL A 146 13.45 -1.45 -1.04
CA VAL A 146 12.66 -1.09 0.13
C VAL A 146 13.37 0.04 0.86
N VAL A 147 12.59 1.01 1.32
CA VAL A 147 13.06 2.12 2.16
C VAL A 147 12.07 2.32 3.29
N ASP A 148 12.50 2.05 4.52
CA ASP A 148 11.64 2.15 5.69
C ASP A 148 12.20 3.17 6.69
N ASP A 149 11.42 4.19 7.03
CA ASP A 149 11.80 5.20 8.04
C ASP A 149 10.80 5.24 9.20
N THR A 150 11.28 5.10 10.44
CA THR A 150 10.44 5.25 11.65
C THR A 150 10.98 6.29 12.61
N VAL A 151 10.11 7.20 13.07
CA VAL A 151 10.38 8.19 14.12
C VAL A 151 9.47 7.98 15.33
N GLY A 152 10.09 7.78 16.51
CA GLY A 152 9.40 7.75 17.80
C GLY A 152 8.75 6.41 18.20
N GLY A 153 8.95 5.37 17.39
CA GLY A 153 8.30 4.06 17.51
C GLY A 153 9.23 2.86 17.30
N TRP A 154 8.68 1.65 17.35
CA TRP A 154 9.42 0.44 16.95
C TRP A 154 9.22 0.18 15.46
N MET A 155 10.24 -0.40 14.83
CA MET A 155 10.20 -0.86 13.45
C MET A 155 10.49 -2.37 13.40
N HIS A 156 9.76 -3.11 12.56
CA HIS A 156 9.97 -4.52 12.30
C HIS A 156 9.76 -4.83 10.82
N VAL A 157 10.78 -5.33 10.14
CA VAL A 157 10.80 -5.46 8.68
C VAL A 157 11.15 -6.90 8.29
N VAL A 158 10.51 -7.40 7.25
CA VAL A 158 10.78 -8.75 6.71
C VAL A 158 10.81 -8.62 5.20
N ASP A 159 11.99 -8.82 4.60
CA ASP A 159 12.13 -8.72 3.15
C ASP A 159 12.67 -10.05 2.61
N ASP A 160 11.97 -10.68 1.66
CA ASP A 160 12.45 -11.89 0.99
C ASP A 160 12.45 -11.73 -0.53
N THR A 161 13.58 -12.01 -1.18
CA THR A 161 13.69 -11.97 -2.65
C THR A 161 14.18 -13.29 -3.23
N VAL A 162 13.36 -13.88 -4.11
CA VAL A 162 13.71 -15.11 -4.84
C VAL A 162 13.92 -14.82 -6.33
N GLY A 163 15.12 -15.12 -6.83
CA GLY A 163 15.43 -15.04 -8.27
C GLY A 163 15.84 -13.66 -8.78
N GLY A 164 15.97 -12.68 -7.87
CA GLY A 164 16.27 -11.27 -8.17
C GLY A 164 17.37 -10.66 -7.30
N TRP A 165 17.52 -9.35 -7.42
CA TRP A 165 18.38 -8.53 -6.57
C TRP A 165 17.54 -7.77 -5.54
N MET A 166 18.07 -7.59 -4.34
CA MET A 166 17.40 -6.85 -3.25
C MET A 166 18.28 -5.68 -2.80
N HIS A 167 17.67 -4.54 -2.52
CA HIS A 167 18.32 -3.38 -1.88
C HIS A 167 17.39 -2.77 -0.82
N VAL A 168 17.84 -2.75 0.43
CA VAL A 168 17.02 -2.35 1.57
C VAL A 168 17.73 -1.23 2.35
N VAL A 169 16.97 -0.24 2.78
CA VAL A 169 17.43 0.88 3.61
C VAL A 169 16.44 1.11 4.74
N ASP A 170 16.90 0.96 5.99
CA ASP A 170 16.03 1.15 7.16
C ASP A 170 16.64 2.17 8.12
N ASP A 171 15.90 3.23 8.44
CA ASP A 171 16.30 4.22 9.44
C ASP A 171 15.27 4.32 10.59
N THR A 172 15.73 4.04 11.81
CA THR A 172 14.91 4.22 13.02
C THR A 172 15.49 5.32 13.93
N VAL A 173 14.69 6.34 14.22
CA VAL A 173 15.05 7.46 15.11
C VAL A 173 14.17 7.46 16.37
N GLY A 174 14.81 7.38 17.54
CA GLY A 174 14.13 7.54 18.83
C GLY A 174 13.39 6.29 19.33
N GLY A 175 13.55 5.15 18.65
CA GLY A 175 12.98 3.87 19.01
C GLY A 175 14.00 2.72 19.06
N PRO A 176 13.65 1.59 19.69
CA PRO A 176 14.43 0.36 19.68
C PRO A 176 14.34 -0.39 18.34
N GLY A 177 15.45 -1.03 17.96
CA GLY A 177 15.81 -1.24 16.55
C GLY A 177 15.18 -2.41 15.79
N VAL A 178 15.54 -2.38 14.49
CA VAL A 178 15.15 -3.23 13.37
C VAL A 178 15.45 -4.71 13.58
N LYS A 179 14.56 -5.59 13.13
CA LYS A 179 14.86 -7.00 12.86
C LYS A 179 14.71 -7.21 11.37
N PHE A 180 15.76 -7.72 10.75
CA PHE A 180 15.72 -8.22 9.38
C PHE A 180 15.54 -9.73 9.42
N THR A 181 14.62 -10.24 8.62
CA THR A 181 14.49 -11.68 8.35
C THR A 181 14.35 -11.80 6.85
N GLY A 182 15.41 -12.23 6.16
CA GLY A 182 15.43 -12.30 4.70
C GLY A 182 16.58 -13.16 4.19
N CYS A 183 16.36 -14.01 3.18
CA CYS A 183 17.36 -14.97 2.66
C CYS A 183 17.68 -14.85 1.17
#